data_AF-A0A8X7TCI6-F1
#
_entry.id   AF-A0A8X7TCI6-F1
#
_cell.length_a   1.000
_cell.length_b   1.000
_cell.length_c   1.000
_cell.angle_alpha   90.00
_cell.angle_beta   90.00
_cell.angle_gamma   90.00
#
_symmetry.space_group_name_H-M   'P 1'
#
loop_
_entity.id
_entity.type
_entity.pdbx_description
1 polymer ?
#
loop_
_entity_poly.entity_id
_entity_poly.type
_entity_poly.pdbx_seq_one_letter_code
_entity_poly.pdbx_strand_id
1 'polypeptide(L)'
;MGIERFVYKPRTKKVVLASLRGKYPSVNYDEDDDVRIYILRCPFEYKSFIKSLEPTTVILQFNTFREMSQLLNVLDCHVIVLIDPNSVKEITAKSTITLQLIRYLCQKYNCDLIAKEFDSSDVRTLVDLDIPIKPTYEETDDIVLSIPKSWDSWGKIVLHGKSVALPEDELTGVIRSEETLQQLDENSLDEYLELYTSPGVEPGAKVPQTLHEFVKEVFE
;
A
#
# COMPACT_ATOMS: atom_id res chain seq x y z
N MET A 1 -23.62 14.94 -51.18
CA MET A 1 -23.40 14.20 -49.92
C MET A 1 -21.98 13.66 -49.96
N GLY A 2 -21.07 14.28 -49.20
CA GLY A 2 -19.67 13.85 -49.15
C GLY A 2 -19.52 12.68 -48.18
N ILE A 3 -18.84 11.63 -48.61
CA ILE A 3 -18.44 10.52 -47.73
C ILE A 3 -17.36 11.11 -46.81
N GLU A 4 -17.72 11.37 -45.55
CA GLU A 4 -16.74 11.70 -44.53
C GLU A 4 -15.73 10.55 -44.47
N ARG A 5 -14.46 10.87 -44.72
CA ARG A 5 -13.36 9.91 -44.56
C ARG A 5 -13.35 9.48 -43.10
N PHE A 6 -13.70 8.22 -42.84
CA PHE A 6 -13.54 7.62 -41.53
C PHE A 6 -12.03 7.58 -41.21
N VAL A 7 -11.55 8.56 -40.45
CA VAL A 7 -10.19 8.56 -39.94
C VAL A 7 -10.20 7.69 -38.69
N TYR A 8 -9.83 6.42 -38.85
CA TYR A 8 -9.61 5.52 -37.72
C TYR A 8 -8.47 6.09 -36.86
N LYS A 9 -8.81 6.63 -35.69
CA LYS A 9 -7.84 6.87 -34.64
C LYS A 9 -7.69 5.55 -33.88
N PRO A 10 -6.49 4.93 -33.86
CA PRO A 10 -6.27 3.77 -33.01
C PRO A 10 -6.62 4.16 -31.58
N ARG A 11 -7.50 3.41 -30.92
CA ARG A 11 -7.72 3.60 -29.49
C ARG A 11 -6.40 3.29 -28.78
N THR A 12 -5.90 4.24 -28.00
CA THR A 12 -4.77 4.01 -27.12
C THR A 12 -5.24 3.10 -26.00
N LYS A 13 -4.72 1.87 -25.95
CA LYS A 13 -5.10 0.91 -24.90
C LYS A 13 -4.58 1.37 -23.54
N LYS A 14 -5.41 1.23 -22.50
CA LYS A 14 -5.01 1.46 -21.10
C LYS A 14 -4.00 0.36 -20.71
N VAL A 15 -2.84 0.73 -20.17
CA VAL A 15 -1.87 -0.23 -19.64
C VAL A 15 -2.04 -0.29 -18.13
N VAL A 16 -2.43 -1.45 -17.63
CA VAL A 16 -2.65 -1.69 -16.21
C VAL A 16 -1.61 -2.67 -15.70
N LEU A 17 -0.94 -2.28 -14.62
CA LEU A 17 0.00 -3.12 -13.91
C LEU A 17 -0.61 -3.55 -12.57
N ALA A 18 -0.87 -4.83 -12.37
CA ALA A 18 -1.22 -5.38 -11.07
C ALA A 18 0.04 -5.96 -10.42
N SER A 19 0.55 -5.27 -9.41
CA SER A 19 1.68 -5.69 -8.60
C SER A 19 1.17 -6.43 -7.36
N LEU A 20 1.29 -7.76 -7.35
CA LEU A 20 0.78 -8.62 -6.29
C LEU A 20 1.90 -9.12 -5.38
N ARG A 21 1.52 -9.43 -4.14
CA ARG A 21 2.39 -10.15 -3.20
C ARG A 21 2.71 -11.54 -3.75
N GLY A 22 3.92 -12.04 -3.51
CA GLY A 22 4.31 -13.37 -3.96
C GLY A 22 5.64 -13.82 -3.37
N LYS A 23 5.84 -15.15 -3.34
CA LYS A 23 7.13 -15.76 -2.95
C LYS A 23 8.08 -15.92 -4.13
N TYR A 24 7.53 -15.99 -5.34
CA TYR A 24 8.29 -16.21 -6.57
C TYR A 24 7.94 -15.13 -7.60
N PRO A 25 8.95 -14.58 -8.29
CA PRO A 25 8.76 -13.63 -9.38
C PRO A 25 7.97 -14.27 -10.52
N SER A 26 6.99 -13.56 -11.06
CA SER A 26 6.22 -14.01 -12.22
C SER A 26 5.61 -12.83 -12.95
N VAL A 27 5.42 -12.97 -14.26
CA VAL A 27 4.70 -12.00 -15.09
C VAL A 27 3.62 -12.76 -15.87
N ASN A 28 2.36 -12.41 -15.65
CA ASN A 28 1.24 -12.84 -16.48
C ASN A 28 0.76 -11.65 -17.32
N TYR A 29 0.25 -11.96 -18.51
CA TYR A 29 -0.21 -10.97 -19.47
C TYR A 29 -1.61 -11.34 -19.94
N ASP A 30 -2.47 -10.34 -20.01
CA ASP A 30 -3.82 -10.43 -20.56
C ASP A 30 -4.10 -9.15 -21.37
N GLU A 31 -4.82 -9.27 -22.49
CA GLU A 31 -5.11 -8.14 -23.38
C GLU A 31 -6.47 -8.34 -24.04
N ASP A 32 -7.24 -7.26 -24.10
CA ASP A 32 -8.44 -7.14 -24.93
C ASP A 32 -8.34 -5.89 -25.82
N ASP A 33 -9.47 -5.47 -26.41
CA ASP A 33 -9.51 -4.36 -27.36
C ASP A 33 -9.17 -3.00 -26.73
N ASP A 34 -9.40 -2.83 -25.43
CA ASP A 34 -9.29 -1.54 -24.74
C ASP A 34 -8.16 -1.51 -23.69
N VAL A 35 -7.72 -2.66 -23.16
CA VAL A 35 -6.76 -2.76 -22.03
C VAL A 35 -5.67 -3.80 -22.28
N ARG A 36 -4.44 -3.48 -21.81
CA ARG A 36 -3.33 -4.42 -21.60
C ARG A 36 -3.06 -4.56 -20.11
N ILE A 37 -3.15 -5.76 -19.58
CA ILE A 37 -2.99 -6.07 -18.17
C ILE A 37 -1.72 -6.89 -17.98
N TYR A 38 -0.83 -6.38 -17.14
CA TYR A 38 0.36 -7.09 -16.68
C TYR A 38 0.22 -7.38 -15.19
N ILE A 39 0.20 -8.66 -14.83
CA ILE A 39 0.11 -9.10 -13.43
C ILE A 39 1.49 -9.60 -13.00
N LEU A 40 2.14 -8.85 -12.12
CA LEU A 40 3.49 -9.12 -11.64
C LEU A 40 3.45 -9.59 -10.19
N ARG A 41 4.32 -10.55 -9.86
CA ARG A 41 4.68 -10.89 -8.48
C ARG A 41 6.13 -10.52 -8.23
N CYS A 42 6.47 -10.08 -7.03
CA CYS A 42 7.79 -9.54 -6.68
C CYS A 42 8.21 -8.37 -7.61
N PRO A 43 7.39 -7.31 -7.70
CA PRO A 43 7.57 -6.18 -8.64
C PRO A 43 8.95 -5.52 -8.56
N PHE A 44 9.59 -5.58 -7.39
CA PHE A 44 10.91 -5.00 -7.14
C PHE A 44 11.98 -5.52 -8.10
N GLU A 45 11.87 -6.77 -8.53
CA GLU A 45 12.80 -7.39 -9.48
C GLU A 45 12.62 -6.87 -10.92
N TYR A 46 11.48 -6.25 -11.20
CA TYR A 46 11.06 -5.84 -12.55
C TYR A 46 11.03 -4.33 -12.74
N LYS A 47 11.68 -3.52 -11.90
CA LYS A 47 11.64 -2.05 -11.97
C LYS A 47 11.88 -1.48 -13.37
N SER A 48 12.91 -1.96 -14.07
CA SER A 48 13.22 -1.50 -15.44
C SER A 48 12.14 -1.88 -16.44
N PHE A 49 11.56 -3.08 -16.29
CA PHE A 49 10.46 -3.55 -17.11
C PHE A 49 9.19 -2.73 -16.84
N ILE A 50 8.84 -2.51 -15.58
CA ILE A 50 7.70 -1.66 -15.16
C ILE A 50 7.80 -0.27 -15.77
N LYS A 51 8.99 0.36 -15.72
CA LYS A 51 9.21 1.67 -16.36
C LYS A 51 9.02 1.62 -17.87
N SER A 52 9.49 0.56 -18.53
CA SER A 52 9.37 0.43 -19.99
C SER A 52 7.94 0.22 -20.48
N LEU A 53 7.01 -0.19 -19.60
CA LEU A 53 5.60 -0.37 -19.94
C LEU A 53 4.81 0.94 -19.99
N GLU A 54 5.32 2.02 -19.38
CA GLU A 54 4.62 3.30 -19.22
C GLU A 54 3.15 3.12 -18.78
N PRO A 55 2.91 2.46 -17.63
CA PRO A 55 1.56 2.10 -17.23
C PRO A 55 0.70 3.35 -17.01
N THR A 56 -0.56 3.28 -17.44
CA THR A 56 -1.55 4.32 -17.16
C THR A 56 -2.09 4.23 -15.73
N THR A 57 -2.25 3.01 -15.22
CA THR A 57 -2.72 2.73 -13.86
C THR A 57 -1.94 1.57 -13.27
N VAL A 58 -1.56 1.68 -12.00
CA VAL A 58 -0.92 0.61 -11.24
C VAL A 58 -1.79 0.26 -10.05
N ILE A 59 -2.14 -1.02 -9.93
CA ILE A 59 -2.77 -1.60 -8.76
C ILE A 59 -1.65 -2.25 -7.93
N LEU A 60 -1.41 -1.76 -6.72
CA LEU A 60 -0.25 -2.11 -5.91
C LEU A 60 -0.64 -2.78 -4.59
N GLN A 61 -0.33 -4.06 -4.47
CA GLN A 61 -0.13 -4.72 -3.18
C GLN A 61 1.37 -4.76 -2.86
N PHE A 62 1.71 -4.61 -1.58
CA PHE A 62 3.09 -4.51 -1.10
C PHE A 62 3.28 -5.37 0.15
N ASN A 63 4.46 -5.92 0.38
CA ASN A 63 4.75 -6.68 1.60
C ASN A 63 5.29 -5.80 2.72
N THR A 64 6.08 -4.79 2.38
CA THR A 64 6.73 -3.86 3.32
C THR A 64 6.56 -2.41 2.88
N PHE A 65 6.69 -1.47 3.82
CA PHE A 65 6.65 -0.04 3.51
C PHE A 65 7.81 0.38 2.61
N ARG A 66 8.99 -0.20 2.81
CA ARG A 66 10.15 0.01 1.95
C ARG A 66 9.87 -0.38 0.50
N GLU A 67 9.27 -1.56 0.27
CA GLU A 67 8.89 -2.00 -1.09
C GLU A 67 7.92 -1.00 -1.73
N MET A 68 6.89 -0.60 -0.98
CA MET A 68 5.90 0.38 -1.42
C MET A 68 6.55 1.71 -1.80
N SER A 69 7.32 2.34 -0.91
CA SER A 69 8.01 3.62 -1.17
C SER A 69 8.93 3.53 -2.40
N GLN A 70 9.71 2.45 -2.53
CA GLN A 70 10.64 2.29 -3.64
C GLN A 70 9.95 2.11 -4.99
N LEU A 71 8.76 1.51 -5.03
CA LEU A 71 7.94 1.41 -6.23
C LEU A 71 7.26 2.74 -6.54
N LEU A 72 6.65 3.39 -5.54
CA LEU A 72 5.99 4.69 -5.72
C LEU A 72 6.95 5.77 -6.24
N ASN A 73 8.20 5.77 -5.78
CA ASN A 73 9.26 6.66 -6.25
C ASN A 73 9.60 6.53 -7.75
N VAL A 74 9.21 5.43 -8.40
CA VAL A 74 9.55 5.17 -9.80
C VAL A 74 8.34 5.16 -10.73
N LEU A 75 7.13 5.35 -10.19
CA LEU A 75 5.88 5.35 -10.92
C LEU A 75 5.41 6.79 -11.13
N ASP A 76 5.27 7.20 -12.39
CA ASP A 76 4.71 8.50 -12.77
C ASP A 76 3.33 8.32 -13.42
N CYS A 77 2.43 7.69 -12.68
CA CYS A 77 1.11 7.31 -13.15
C CYS A 77 0.10 7.29 -12.01
N HIS A 78 -1.16 6.99 -12.34
CA HIS A 78 -2.17 6.78 -11.31
C HIS A 78 -1.89 5.47 -10.57
N VAL A 79 -1.78 5.51 -9.24
CA VAL A 79 -1.56 4.34 -8.40
C VAL A 79 -2.73 4.14 -7.44
N ILE A 80 -3.23 2.91 -7.38
CA ILE A 80 -4.20 2.44 -6.41
C ILE A 80 -3.51 1.43 -5.51
N VAL A 81 -3.37 1.76 -4.24
CA VAL A 81 -2.78 0.91 -3.21
C VAL A 81 -3.86 0.02 -2.63
N LEU A 82 -3.63 -1.29 -2.63
CA LEU A 82 -4.54 -2.28 -2.08
C LEU A 82 -4.02 -2.85 -0.77
N ILE A 83 -4.88 -2.87 0.24
CA ILE A 83 -4.57 -3.42 1.56
C ILE A 83 -5.59 -4.48 1.98
N ASP A 84 -5.16 -5.37 2.85
CA ASP A 84 -6.02 -6.39 3.44
C ASP A 84 -7.14 -5.72 4.27
N PRO A 85 -8.43 -6.02 4.01
CA PRO A 85 -9.54 -5.43 4.76
C PRO A 85 -9.48 -5.72 6.26
N ASN A 86 -8.86 -6.83 6.69
CA ASN A 86 -8.68 -7.14 8.10
C ASN A 86 -7.80 -6.11 8.82
N SER A 87 -6.90 -5.44 8.08
CA SER A 87 -6.07 -4.34 8.60
C SER A 87 -6.89 -3.09 8.96
N VAL A 88 -8.16 -3.02 8.53
CA VAL A 88 -9.09 -1.93 8.87
C VAL A 88 -10.16 -2.40 9.86
N LYS A 89 -10.60 -3.66 9.77
CA LYS A 89 -11.66 -4.20 10.63
C LYS A 89 -11.23 -4.36 12.09
N GLU A 90 -9.97 -4.71 12.33
CA GLU A 90 -9.43 -4.85 13.69
C GLU A 90 -8.86 -3.51 14.17
N ILE A 91 -9.34 -2.99 15.31
CA ILE A 91 -8.79 -1.77 15.92
C ILE A 91 -7.77 -2.19 16.98
N THR A 92 -6.49 -2.13 16.61
CA THR A 92 -5.33 -2.39 17.46
C THR A 92 -4.31 -1.28 17.26
N ALA A 93 -3.32 -1.16 18.14
CA ALA A 93 -2.19 -0.25 17.93
C ALA A 93 -1.51 -0.51 16.57
N LYS A 94 -1.28 -1.80 16.26
CA LYS A 94 -0.63 -2.21 15.02
C LYS A 94 -1.41 -1.84 13.77
N SER A 95 -2.71 -2.15 13.72
CA SER A 95 -3.55 -1.81 12.56
C SER A 95 -3.70 -0.29 12.40
N THR A 96 -3.84 0.43 13.52
CA THR A 96 -3.91 1.91 13.52
C THR A 96 -2.64 2.53 12.94
N ILE A 97 -1.47 2.16 13.48
CA ILE A 97 -0.18 2.68 13.02
C ILE A 97 0.03 2.29 11.56
N THR A 98 -0.20 1.02 11.20
CA THR A 98 -0.09 0.54 9.83
C THR A 98 -0.92 1.40 8.87
N LEU A 99 -2.21 1.62 9.18
CA LEU A 99 -3.09 2.43 8.34
C LEU A 99 -2.63 3.90 8.25
N GLN A 100 -2.11 4.48 9.34
CA GLN A 100 -1.57 5.84 9.31
C GLN A 100 -0.33 5.96 8.41
N LEU A 101 0.58 4.99 8.45
CA LEU A 101 1.79 4.97 7.62
C LEU A 101 1.46 4.76 6.13
N ILE A 102 0.50 3.88 5.82
CA ILE A 102 0.04 3.67 4.43
C ILE A 102 -0.58 4.95 3.87
N ARG A 103 -1.46 5.60 4.64
CA ARG A 103 -2.09 6.87 4.25
C ARG A 103 -1.06 7.99 4.09
N TYR A 104 -0.02 8.03 4.93
CA TYR A 104 1.09 8.96 4.78
C TYR A 104 1.79 8.80 3.43
N LEU A 105 2.14 7.57 3.05
CA LEU A 105 2.74 7.28 1.74
C LEU A 105 1.79 7.61 0.59
N CYS A 106 0.52 7.19 0.68
CA CYS A 106 -0.47 7.50 -0.36
C CYS A 106 -0.63 9.00 -0.56
N GLN A 107 -0.67 9.79 0.52
CA GLN A 107 -0.77 11.23 0.43
C GLN A 107 0.48 11.86 -0.18
N LYS A 108 1.67 11.36 0.17
CA LYS A 108 2.94 11.87 -0.34
C LYS A 108 3.14 11.61 -1.83
N TYR A 109 2.68 10.45 -2.31
CA TYR A 109 2.80 10.01 -3.70
C TYR A 109 1.51 10.18 -4.52
N ASN A 110 0.51 10.88 -3.98
CA ASN A 110 -0.75 11.16 -4.67
C ASN A 110 -1.46 9.89 -5.18
N CYS A 111 -1.52 8.87 -4.32
CA CYS A 111 -2.12 7.56 -4.59
C CYS A 111 -3.50 7.46 -3.96
N ASP A 112 -4.34 6.63 -4.55
CA ASP A 112 -5.57 6.19 -3.93
C ASP A 112 -5.32 4.95 -3.06
N LEU A 113 -6.16 4.75 -2.04
CA LEU A 113 -6.09 3.59 -1.14
C LEU A 113 -7.43 2.87 -1.09
N ILE A 114 -7.42 1.56 -1.29
CA ILE A 114 -8.60 0.70 -1.17
C ILE A 114 -8.26 -0.49 -0.26
N ALA A 115 -9.14 -0.79 0.69
CA ALA A 115 -9.11 -2.03 1.46
C ALA A 115 -10.16 -2.99 0.91
N LYS A 116 -9.71 -4.05 0.24
CA LYS A 116 -10.55 -5.07 -0.41
C LYS A 116 -9.77 -6.38 -0.44
N GLU A 117 -10.44 -7.52 -0.24
CA GLU A 117 -9.84 -8.80 -0.63
C GLU A 117 -9.61 -8.76 -2.14
N PHE A 118 -8.40 -9.09 -2.57
CA PHE A 118 -8.01 -8.93 -3.96
C PHE A 118 -7.07 -10.05 -4.39
N ASP A 119 -7.50 -10.76 -5.43
CA ASP A 119 -6.70 -11.75 -6.13
C ASP A 119 -6.43 -11.35 -7.60
N SER A 120 -5.68 -12.19 -8.32
CA SER A 120 -5.37 -11.92 -9.73
C SER A 120 -6.58 -11.96 -10.66
N SER A 121 -7.67 -12.63 -10.29
CA SER A 121 -8.93 -12.65 -11.06
C SER A 121 -9.68 -11.32 -10.95
N ASP A 122 -9.52 -10.61 -9.84
CA ASP A 122 -10.22 -9.35 -9.56
C ASP A 122 -9.62 -8.14 -10.32
N VAL A 123 -8.47 -8.30 -10.98
CA VAL A 123 -7.77 -7.21 -11.67
C VAL A 123 -8.66 -6.55 -12.72
N ARG A 124 -9.36 -7.35 -13.54
CA ARG A 124 -10.29 -6.82 -14.55
C ARG A 124 -11.42 -6.04 -13.89
N THR A 125 -12.01 -6.57 -12.82
CA THR A 125 -13.09 -5.93 -12.07
C THR A 125 -12.68 -4.54 -11.58
N LEU A 126 -11.49 -4.37 -11.01
CA LEU A 126 -11.01 -3.05 -10.56
C LEU A 126 -10.73 -2.07 -11.72
N VAL A 127 -10.27 -2.58 -12.87
CA VAL A 127 -10.00 -1.77 -14.05
C VAL A 127 -11.28 -1.25 -14.68
N ASP A 128 -12.29 -2.11 -14.78
CA ASP A 128 -13.57 -1.85 -15.42
C ASP A 128 -14.49 -0.96 -14.59
N LEU A 129 -14.34 -0.99 -13.27
CA LEU A 129 -15.20 -0.22 -12.37
C LEU A 129 -15.00 1.31 -12.48
N ASP A 130 -13.97 1.79 -13.20
CA ASP A 130 -13.62 3.20 -13.37
C ASP A 130 -13.80 4.00 -12.07
N ILE A 131 -13.46 3.37 -10.93
CA ILE A 131 -14.08 3.66 -9.63
C ILE A 131 -13.84 5.13 -9.31
N PRO A 132 -14.87 5.99 -9.32
CA PRO A 132 -14.75 7.24 -8.61
C PRO A 132 -14.70 6.83 -7.15
N ILE A 133 -13.48 6.79 -6.61
CA ILE A 133 -13.25 6.47 -5.22
C ILE A 133 -14.02 7.55 -4.47
N LYS A 134 -15.15 7.16 -3.89
CA LYS A 134 -15.88 7.99 -2.95
C LYS A 134 -15.37 7.58 -1.59
N PRO A 135 -15.12 8.52 -0.68
CA PRO A 135 -14.79 8.18 0.70
C PRO A 135 -15.93 7.37 1.28
N THR A 136 -15.71 6.09 1.53
CA THR A 136 -16.68 5.19 2.16
C THR A 136 -16.04 4.45 3.32
N TYR A 137 -16.82 4.38 4.40
CA TYR A 137 -16.63 3.51 5.57
C TYR A 137 -17.82 2.54 5.69
N GLU A 138 -18.43 2.18 4.56
CA GLU A 138 -19.58 1.28 4.49
C GLU A 138 -19.16 0.03 3.70
N GLU A 139 -19.46 -1.16 4.22
CA GLU A 139 -19.27 -2.42 3.50
C GLU A 139 -20.25 -2.48 2.32
N THR A 140 -19.80 -2.01 1.17
CA THR A 140 -20.46 -2.21 -0.12
C THR A 140 -19.49 -2.94 -1.04
N ASP A 141 -19.92 -4.09 -1.59
CA ASP A 141 -19.20 -4.85 -2.62
C ASP A 141 -17.75 -5.26 -2.23
N ASP A 142 -17.60 -5.80 -1.02
CA ASP A 142 -16.34 -6.26 -0.40
C ASP A 142 -15.26 -5.18 -0.19
N ILE A 143 -15.57 -3.91 -0.47
CA ILE A 143 -14.68 -2.78 -0.18
C ILE A 143 -15.00 -2.26 1.22
N VAL A 144 -14.01 -2.29 2.10
CA VAL A 144 -14.13 -1.91 3.52
C VAL A 144 -13.67 -0.47 3.76
N LEU A 145 -12.75 0.01 2.91
CA LEU A 145 -12.24 1.38 2.98
C LEU A 145 -11.87 1.84 1.58
N SER A 146 -12.19 3.09 1.28
CA SER A 146 -11.86 3.73 0.01
C SER A 146 -11.45 5.18 0.30
N ILE A 147 -10.17 5.52 0.07
CA ILE A 147 -9.61 6.86 0.31
C ILE A 147 -9.03 7.40 -0.99
N PRO A 148 -9.69 8.40 -1.60
CA PRO A 148 -9.16 9.08 -2.77
C PRO A 148 -7.98 9.97 -2.39
N LYS A 149 -6.99 10.07 -3.28
CA LYS A 149 -5.82 10.96 -3.17
C LYS A 149 -6.19 12.43 -2.94
N SER A 150 -7.33 12.88 -3.48
CA SER A 150 -7.82 14.24 -3.31
C SER A 150 -8.55 14.47 -1.98
N TRP A 151 -8.89 13.41 -1.27
CA TRP A 151 -9.64 13.49 -0.02
C TRP A 151 -8.73 13.47 1.21
N ASP A 152 -7.63 12.72 1.19
CA ASP A 152 -6.80 12.58 2.39
C ASP A 152 -5.92 13.82 2.67
N SER A 153 -5.44 13.92 3.91
CA SER A 153 -4.49 14.96 4.35
C SER A 153 -3.81 14.54 5.65
N TRP A 154 -2.66 15.15 5.96
CA TRP A 154 -1.95 14.92 7.22
C TRP A 154 -2.85 15.18 8.45
N GLY A 155 -3.65 16.25 8.43
CA GLY A 155 -4.62 16.52 9.49
C GLY A 155 -5.65 15.41 9.67
N LYS A 156 -6.12 14.76 8.60
CA LYS A 156 -7.04 13.62 8.69
C LYS A 156 -6.35 12.34 9.17
N ILE A 157 -5.08 12.13 8.84
CA ILE A 157 -4.27 11.01 9.34
C ILE A 157 -4.05 11.16 10.85
N VAL A 158 -3.71 12.38 11.30
CA VAL A 158 -3.53 12.71 12.71
C VAL A 158 -4.85 12.62 13.47
N LEU A 159 -5.96 13.11 12.90
CA LEU A 159 -7.28 13.02 13.51
C LEU A 159 -7.67 11.56 13.75
N HIS A 160 -7.40 10.67 12.80
CA HIS A 160 -7.61 9.23 12.98
C HIS A 160 -6.90 8.71 14.25
N GLY A 161 -5.61 9.01 14.44
CA GLY A 161 -4.87 8.58 15.64
C GLY A 161 -5.33 9.22 16.95
N LYS A 162 -5.89 10.44 16.89
CA LYS A 162 -6.51 11.11 18.06
C LYS A 162 -7.88 10.53 18.42
N SER A 163 -8.61 10.00 17.44
CA SER A 163 -9.95 9.45 17.63
C SER A 163 -9.98 7.98 18.03
N VAL A 164 -8.85 7.27 17.92
CA VAL A 164 -8.74 5.86 18.33
C VAL A 164 -8.80 5.72 19.85
N ALA A 165 -9.72 4.87 20.31
CA ALA A 165 -9.94 4.56 21.73
C ALA A 165 -9.23 3.25 22.11
N LEU A 166 -7.90 3.34 22.29
CA LEU A 166 -7.07 2.25 22.82
C LEU A 166 -6.56 2.61 24.24
N PRO A 167 -6.15 1.62 25.06
CA PRO A 167 -5.45 1.85 26.31
C PRO A 167 -4.23 2.76 26.15
N GLU A 168 -3.91 3.59 27.17
CA GLU A 168 -2.82 4.58 27.06
C GLU A 168 -1.44 3.97 26.77
N ASP A 169 -1.18 2.77 27.30
CA ASP A 169 0.04 2.00 27.07
C ASP A 169 0.16 1.53 25.60
N GLU A 170 -0.97 1.16 24.98
CA GLU A 170 -1.04 0.76 23.56
C GLU A 170 -1.01 1.94 22.59
N LEU A 171 -1.21 3.17 23.06
CA LEU A 171 -1.17 4.37 22.22
C LEU A 171 0.26 4.81 21.89
N THR A 172 1.27 4.17 22.48
CA THR A 172 2.67 4.42 22.19
C THR A 172 2.96 4.12 20.71
N GLY A 173 3.33 5.16 19.94
CA GLY A 173 3.58 5.05 18.49
C GLY A 173 2.41 5.42 17.59
N VAL A 174 1.21 5.64 18.13
CA VAL A 174 0.08 6.17 17.34
C VAL A 174 0.36 7.63 16.99
N ILE A 175 0.26 7.98 15.71
CA ILE A 175 0.63 9.30 15.22
C ILE A 175 -0.48 10.30 15.57
N ARG A 176 -0.15 11.28 16.41
CA ARG A 176 -1.11 12.26 16.96
C ARG A 176 -0.71 13.72 16.75
N SER A 177 0.40 13.99 16.05
CA SER A 177 0.76 15.33 15.57
C SER A 177 1.29 15.28 14.15
N GLU A 178 1.15 16.39 13.41
CA GLU A 178 1.73 16.50 12.07
C GLU A 178 3.26 16.60 12.11
N GLU A 179 3.83 17.06 13.23
CA GLU A 179 5.28 17.11 13.44
C GLU A 179 5.90 15.71 13.37
N THR A 180 5.21 14.69 13.93
CA THR A 180 5.64 13.29 13.79
C THR A 180 5.67 12.89 12.32
N LEU A 181 4.64 13.22 11.53
CA LEU A 181 4.59 12.91 10.09
C LEU A 181 5.72 13.60 9.32
N GLN A 182 6.06 14.84 9.67
CA GLN A 182 7.15 15.59 9.05
C GLN A 182 8.53 14.95 9.28
N GLN A 183 8.70 14.26 10.42
CA GLN A 183 9.95 13.62 10.81
C GLN A 183 10.08 12.18 10.28
N LEU A 184 9.01 11.61 9.71
CA LEU A 184 9.04 10.24 9.17
C LEU A 184 9.91 10.16 7.92
N ASP A 185 10.97 9.38 8.01
CA ASP A 185 11.71 8.88 6.85
C ASP A 185 11.01 7.64 6.29
N GLU A 186 10.79 7.62 4.98
CA GLU A 186 10.15 6.50 4.29
C GLU A 186 10.96 5.21 4.37
N ASN A 187 12.29 5.34 4.51
CA ASN A 187 13.17 4.19 4.63
C ASN A 187 13.11 3.54 6.00
N SER A 188 12.55 4.23 7.00
CA SER A 188 12.48 3.81 8.40
C SER A 188 11.07 3.41 8.87
N LEU A 189 10.08 3.32 7.96
CA LEU A 189 8.68 3.09 8.34
C LEU A 189 8.43 1.67 8.84
N ASP A 190 9.15 0.69 8.27
CA ASP A 190 9.08 -0.70 8.74
C ASP A 190 9.66 -0.79 10.17
N GLU A 191 10.81 -0.16 10.43
CA GLU A 191 11.41 -0.07 11.77
C GLU A 191 10.51 0.68 12.76
N TYR A 192 9.83 1.74 12.32
CA TYR A 192 8.84 2.45 13.13
C TYR A 192 7.69 1.53 13.56
N LEU A 193 7.13 0.76 12.62
CA LEU A 193 6.05 -0.18 12.94
C LEU A 193 6.54 -1.25 13.91
N GLU A 194 7.72 -1.83 13.68
CA GLU A 194 8.29 -2.86 14.56
C GLU A 194 8.53 -2.35 15.97
N LEU A 195 9.09 -1.15 16.13
CA LEU A 195 9.40 -0.53 17.42
C LEU A 195 8.16 -0.39 18.31
N TYR A 196 7.01 -0.06 17.73
CA TYR A 196 5.79 0.27 18.48
C TYR A 196 4.75 -0.85 18.52
N THR A 197 4.99 -1.96 17.82
CA THR A 197 4.00 -3.05 17.73
C THR A 197 4.54 -4.43 18.04
N SER A 198 5.86 -4.56 18.19
CA SER A 198 6.45 -5.80 18.68
C SER A 198 6.17 -5.94 20.19
N PRO A 199 5.74 -7.12 20.67
CA PRO A 199 5.61 -7.36 22.10
C PRO A 199 6.97 -7.10 22.75
N GLY A 200 7.01 -6.16 23.70
CA GLY A 200 8.22 -5.51 24.16
C GLY A 200 9.35 -6.49 24.50
N VAL A 201 10.48 -6.35 23.79
CA VAL A 201 11.76 -6.58 24.45
C VAL A 201 11.99 -5.29 25.23
N GLU A 202 12.00 -5.39 26.56
CA GLU A 202 12.38 -4.25 27.42
C GLU A 202 13.67 -3.61 26.88
N PRO A 203 13.79 -2.27 26.88
CA PRO A 203 15.02 -1.60 26.48
C PRO A 203 16.11 -1.90 27.52
N GLY A 204 16.76 -3.06 27.39
CA GLY A 204 17.72 -3.58 28.36
C GLY A 204 18.34 -4.94 28.02
N ALA A 205 17.78 -5.75 27.12
CA ALA A 205 18.39 -7.02 26.75
C ALA A 205 19.60 -6.78 25.84
N LYS A 206 20.82 -6.91 26.39
CA LYS A 206 22.03 -6.98 25.58
C LYS A 206 21.96 -8.23 24.72
N VAL A 207 21.94 -8.06 23.40
CA VAL A 207 22.09 -9.18 22.46
C VAL A 207 23.41 -9.91 22.76
N PRO A 208 23.39 -11.22 23.06
CA PRO A 208 24.60 -12.01 23.25
C PRO A 208 25.50 -11.86 22.03
N GLN A 209 26.72 -11.36 22.23
CA GLN A 209 27.68 -11.15 21.13
C GLN A 209 28.44 -12.45 20.82
N THR A 210 28.31 -13.45 21.68
CA THR A 210 28.97 -14.75 21.51
C THR A 210 28.02 -15.91 21.79
N LEU A 211 28.30 -17.05 21.15
CA LEU A 211 27.56 -18.30 21.35
C LEU A 211 27.59 -18.75 22.82
N HIS A 212 28.65 -18.39 23.55
CA HIS A 212 28.80 -18.71 24.97
C HIS A 212 27.85 -17.91 25.86
N GLU A 213 27.66 -16.62 25.57
CA GLU A 213 26.69 -15.76 26.28
C GLU A 213 25.26 -16.25 26.04
N PHE A 214 24.93 -16.67 24.82
CA PHE A 214 23.62 -17.23 24.48
C PHE A 214 23.32 -18.53 25.24
N VAL A 215 24.27 -19.46 25.31
CA VAL A 215 24.07 -20.73 26.03
C VAL A 215 23.89 -20.49 27.52
N LYS A 216 24.58 -19.50 28.09
CA LYS A 216 24.47 -19.17 29.51
C LYS A 216 23.10 -18.58 29.88
N GLU A 217 22.56 -17.67 29.05
CA GLU A 217 21.25 -17.07 29.28
C GLU A 217 20.07 -18.06 29.12
N VAL A 218 20.23 -19.09 28.29
CA VAL A 218 19.13 -20.02 27.97
C VAL A 218 19.07 -21.22 28.93
N PHE A 219 20.21 -21.61 29.52
CA PHE A 219 20.33 -22.88 30.23
C PHE A 219 20.81 -22.79 31.69
N GLU A 220 21.11 -21.60 32.21
CA GLU A 220 21.31 -21.33 33.65
C GLU A 220 20.22 -20.42 34.21
#